data_AF-A0A059CDC3-F1
#
_entry.id   AF-A0A059CDC3-F1
#
_cell.length_a   1.000
_cell.length_b   1.000
_cell.length_c   1.000
_cell.angle_alpha   90.00
_cell.angle_beta   90.00
_cell.angle_gamma   90.00
#
_symmetry.space_group_name_H-M   'P 1'
#
loop_
_entity.id
_entity.type
_entity.pdbx_description
1 polymer ?
#
loop_
_entity_poly.entity_id
_entity_poly.type
_entity_poly.pdbx_seq_one_letter_code
_entity_poly.pdbx_strand_id
1 'polypeptide(L)'
;MYKYAPKTGRSPPSSSIHPIFSKTHCFIDFQGRFQALFKFESLFFLWEFDCGIAKKGRKMLGIFKKGLAHPPQELNSPHPMQAAAAAATREPKFPREILEDFLATHQSGSSSSNAFSVSFEDGALLAYARPEKSYSVHQRLFCGMDDIYCIFRGSLNNLCSLIKQYGLNKGANEAILVVEAYRTLRDRGPYPADQVLKDLDGDYSFVLYDGKARTVFAASGAEEGVRLFWGIAADGSLVISDNLEAVKGSCAKSFAPFPAGCMFHSEHGLMSFEHPRNKVKAMSRIDSEGVMCGANFKVDVQSKVQAMPRVGSEADWAIWGQNAI
;
A
#
# COMPACT_ATOMS: atom_id res chain seq x y z
N MET A 1 -39.99 -15.20 -73.45
CA MET A 1 -41.12 -15.32 -72.49
C MET A 1 -40.76 -14.44 -71.28
N TYR A 2 -41.30 -13.23 -71.20
CA TYR A 2 -42.41 -12.81 -70.31
C TYR A 2 -41.94 -12.47 -68.87
N LYS A 3 -42.29 -11.32 -68.25
CA LYS A 3 -42.86 -10.03 -68.70
C LYS A 3 -42.78 -8.98 -67.55
N TYR A 4 -43.11 -7.71 -67.84
CA TYR A 4 -43.17 -6.55 -66.93
C TYR A 4 -44.64 -6.18 -66.56
N ALA A 5 -45.03 -5.37 -65.55
CA ALA A 5 -44.25 -4.49 -64.66
C ALA A 5 -44.66 -4.42 -63.13
N PRO A 6 -45.63 -3.60 -62.63
CA PRO A 6 -45.24 -2.64 -61.56
C PRO A 6 -46.16 -2.41 -60.32
N LYS A 7 -45.54 -1.85 -59.24
CA LYS A 7 -46.09 -1.01 -58.13
C LYS A 7 -47.18 -1.63 -57.22
N THR A 8 -47.20 -1.46 -55.89
CA THR A 8 -47.16 -0.24 -55.04
C THR A 8 -46.85 -0.59 -53.57
N GLY A 9 -46.40 0.35 -52.72
CA GLY A 9 -46.33 0.12 -51.25
C GLY A 9 -45.39 1.05 -50.45
N ARG A 10 -45.97 2.09 -49.84
CA ARG A 10 -45.40 3.19 -49.01
C ARG A 10 -44.17 2.90 -48.12
N SER A 11 -43.33 3.92 -47.96
CA SER A 11 -42.27 4.06 -46.95
C SER A 11 -42.74 4.69 -45.63
N PRO A 12 -42.02 4.43 -44.53
CA PRO A 12 -41.75 5.40 -43.44
C PRO A 12 -40.24 5.74 -43.36
N PRO A 13 -39.82 6.76 -42.57
CA PRO A 13 -38.58 7.50 -42.85
C PRO A 13 -37.31 6.94 -42.23
N SER A 14 -36.18 7.30 -42.85
CA SER A 14 -34.84 7.18 -42.29
C SER A 14 -34.60 8.15 -41.12
N SER A 15 -34.27 7.64 -39.94
CA SER A 15 -33.67 8.42 -38.86
C SER A 15 -32.15 8.25 -38.87
N SER A 16 -31.46 9.12 -39.61
CA SER A 16 -30.00 9.24 -39.55
C SER A 16 -29.58 9.83 -38.19
N ILE A 17 -29.12 8.96 -37.29
CA ILE A 17 -28.47 9.39 -36.04
C ILE A 17 -27.09 9.93 -36.39
N HIS A 18 -26.99 11.25 -36.61
CA HIS A 18 -25.72 11.95 -36.60
C HIS A 18 -25.17 12.01 -35.16
N PRO A 19 -23.87 11.78 -34.93
CA PRO A 19 -23.29 11.90 -33.60
C PRO A 19 -23.22 13.37 -33.16
N ILE A 20 -24.04 13.76 -32.19
CA ILE A 20 -24.17 15.14 -31.69
C ILE A 20 -23.10 15.45 -30.62
N PHE A 21 -21.81 15.28 -30.93
CA PHE A 21 -20.71 15.72 -30.06
C PHE A 21 -19.55 16.30 -30.88
N SER A 22 -19.28 17.60 -30.71
CA SER A 22 -18.40 18.36 -31.62
C SER A 22 -16.90 18.27 -31.30
N LYS A 23 -16.51 17.94 -30.06
CA LYS A 23 -15.13 17.69 -29.62
C LYS A 23 -15.12 17.08 -28.21
N THR A 24 -14.38 15.98 -28.05
CA THR A 24 -14.10 15.39 -26.73
C THR A 24 -12.66 15.75 -26.36
N HIS A 25 -12.47 16.44 -25.25
CA HIS A 25 -11.15 16.62 -24.65
C HIS A 25 -11.07 15.77 -23.39
N CYS A 26 -10.17 14.78 -23.42
CA CYS A 26 -9.84 13.94 -22.27
C CYS A 26 -8.55 14.45 -21.65
N PHE A 27 -8.56 14.71 -20.35
CA PHE A 27 -7.39 15.09 -19.59
C PHE A 27 -7.23 14.18 -18.37
N ILE A 28 -6.00 14.08 -17.86
CA ILE A 28 -5.67 13.39 -16.62
C ILE A 28 -5.39 14.47 -15.58
N ASP A 29 -6.09 14.43 -14.45
CA ASP A 29 -5.86 15.40 -13.37
C ASP A 29 -4.58 15.07 -12.56
N PHE A 30 -4.16 15.98 -11.68
CA PHE A 30 -3.00 15.77 -10.80
C PHE A 30 -3.18 14.62 -9.78
N GLN A 31 -4.39 14.06 -9.64
CA GLN A 31 -4.68 12.87 -8.83
C GLN A 31 -4.72 11.57 -9.66
N GLY A 32 -4.50 11.65 -10.98
CA GLY A 32 -4.48 10.52 -11.90
C GLY A 32 -5.85 10.07 -12.43
N ARG A 33 -6.92 10.86 -12.22
CA ARG A 33 -8.26 10.55 -12.73
C ARG A 33 -8.40 10.95 -14.20
N PHE A 34 -9.10 10.14 -14.98
CA PHE A 34 -9.52 10.52 -16.34
C PHE A 34 -10.82 11.32 -16.29
N GLN A 35 -10.76 12.56 -16.76
CA GLN A 35 -11.93 13.42 -16.89
C GLN A 35 -12.20 13.69 -18.38
N ALA A 36 -13.44 13.43 -18.80
CA ALA A 36 -13.94 13.80 -20.11
C ALA A 36 -14.84 15.03 -19.99
N LEU A 37 -14.45 16.12 -20.64
CA LEU A 37 -15.24 17.35 -20.65
C LEU A 37 -16.12 17.40 -21.91
N PHE A 38 -17.43 17.30 -21.72
CA PHE A 38 -18.40 17.40 -22.80
C PHE A 38 -19.01 18.80 -22.84
N LYS A 39 -18.99 19.45 -24.01
CA LYS A 39 -19.64 20.74 -24.25
C LYS A 39 -20.90 20.53 -25.09
N PHE A 40 -22.05 20.86 -24.54
CA PHE A 40 -23.34 20.83 -25.23
C PHE A 40 -24.07 22.15 -25.00
N GLU A 41 -24.43 22.86 -26.09
CA GLU A 41 -25.19 24.13 -26.07
C GLU A 41 -24.82 25.10 -24.93
N SER A 42 -23.52 25.39 -24.81
CA SER A 42 -22.91 26.30 -23.82
C SER A 42 -22.82 25.81 -22.36
N LEU A 43 -23.33 24.61 -22.06
CA LEU A 43 -23.07 23.93 -20.78
C LEU A 43 -21.86 22.98 -20.89
N PHE A 44 -21.09 22.89 -19.80
CA PHE A 44 -19.99 21.95 -19.63
C PHE A 44 -20.40 20.87 -18.64
N PHE A 45 -20.34 19.61 -19.08
CA PHE A 45 -20.56 18.45 -18.23
C PHE A 45 -19.23 17.76 -17.96
N LEU A 46 -18.90 17.61 -16.68
CA LEU A 46 -17.75 16.85 -16.21
C LEU A 46 -18.21 15.43 -15.86
N TRP A 47 -17.69 14.43 -16.58
CA TRP A 47 -18.00 13.02 -16.31
C TRP A 47 -16.73 12.31 -15.82
N GLU A 48 -16.77 11.76 -14.61
CA GLU A 48 -15.71 10.88 -14.09
C GLU A 48 -15.90 9.47 -14.65
N PHE A 49 -14.93 8.97 -15.42
CA PHE A 49 -14.92 7.59 -15.89
C PHE A 49 -13.89 6.78 -15.11
N ASP A 50 -14.34 5.75 -14.40
CA ASP A 50 -13.46 4.72 -13.84
C ASP A 50 -12.91 3.86 -14.99
N CYS A 51 -11.82 4.34 -15.60
CA CYS A 51 -11.20 3.68 -16.73
C CYS A 51 -10.41 2.45 -16.24
N GLY A 52 -11.09 1.31 -16.17
CA GLY A 52 -10.57 -0.01 -15.82
C GLY A 52 -9.53 -0.59 -16.79
N ILE A 53 -8.59 0.21 -17.29
CA ILE A 53 -7.35 -0.30 -17.88
C ILE A 53 -6.53 -0.87 -16.73
N ALA A 54 -6.62 -2.18 -16.55
CA ALA A 54 -5.69 -2.94 -15.73
C ALA A 54 -4.28 -2.81 -16.34
N LYS A 55 -3.58 -1.71 -16.02
CA LYS A 55 -2.15 -1.55 -16.28
C LYS A 55 -1.50 -2.78 -15.65
N LYS A 56 -0.95 -3.67 -16.48
CA LYS A 56 -0.32 -4.92 -16.07
C LYS A 56 1.06 -4.62 -15.47
N GLY A 57 1.00 -3.86 -14.38
CA GLY A 57 2.15 -3.36 -13.66
C GLY A 57 2.80 -4.47 -12.85
N ARG A 58 4.05 -4.20 -12.51
CA ARG A 58 4.81 -4.89 -11.47
C ARG A 58 3.94 -4.88 -10.20
N LYS A 59 3.78 -6.00 -9.47
CA LYS A 59 3.05 -6.03 -8.17
C LYS A 59 3.81 -6.77 -7.09
N MET A 60 3.51 -6.47 -5.83
CA MET A 60 3.93 -7.25 -4.67
C MET A 60 2.78 -7.51 -3.72
N LEU A 61 2.94 -8.54 -2.89
CA LEU A 61 1.96 -8.96 -1.89
C LEU A 61 2.72 -9.58 -0.71
N GLY A 62 2.47 -9.10 0.50
CA GLY A 62 2.82 -9.76 1.75
C GLY A 62 1.55 -10.14 2.49
N ILE A 63 1.49 -11.35 3.02
CA ILE A 63 0.42 -11.80 3.91
C ILE A 63 1.07 -12.39 5.16
N PHE A 64 0.63 -11.94 6.32
CA PHE A 64 1.20 -12.33 7.61
C PHE A 64 0.06 -12.73 8.54
N LYS A 65 0.07 -13.99 9.03
CA LYS A 65 -0.96 -14.48 9.94
C LYS A 65 -1.10 -13.60 11.18
N LYS A 66 -2.32 -13.52 11.73
CA LYS A 66 -2.66 -12.72 12.92
C LYS A 66 -1.75 -12.95 14.14
N GLY A 67 -1.18 -14.15 14.28
CA GLY A 67 -0.23 -14.50 15.35
C GLY A 67 1.22 -14.08 15.08
N LEU A 68 1.54 -13.62 13.88
CA LEU A 68 2.86 -13.13 13.45
C LEU A 68 2.89 -11.60 13.34
N ALA A 69 1.82 -11.00 12.81
CA ALA A 69 1.66 -9.56 12.75
C ALA A 69 0.29 -9.15 13.30
N HIS A 70 0.27 -8.12 14.13
CA HIS A 70 -0.95 -7.59 14.74
C HIS A 70 -1.38 -6.31 14.00
N PRO A 71 -2.29 -6.40 13.00
CA PRO A 71 -2.82 -5.20 12.36
C PRO A 71 -3.62 -4.36 13.38
N PRO A 72 -3.62 -3.01 13.26
CA PRO A 72 -4.45 -2.17 14.12
C PRO A 72 -5.93 -2.54 14.00
N GLN A 73 -6.65 -2.59 15.13
CA GLN A 73 -8.05 -3.02 15.15
C GLN A 73 -8.95 -2.07 14.37
N GLU A 74 -8.58 -0.79 14.29
CA GLU A 74 -9.28 0.29 13.60
C GLU A 74 -9.24 0.15 12.07
N LEU A 75 -8.34 -0.69 11.54
CA LEU A 75 -8.32 -1.06 10.13
C LEU A 75 -9.46 -2.05 9.77
N ASN A 76 -10.05 -2.71 10.77
CA ASN A 76 -11.17 -3.63 10.58
C ASN A 76 -12.49 -2.86 10.46
N SER A 77 -13.19 -2.97 9.33
CA SER A 77 -14.59 -2.55 9.26
C SER A 77 -15.47 -3.49 10.10
N PRO A 78 -16.51 -2.98 10.80
CA PRO A 78 -17.42 -3.81 11.56
C PRO A 78 -18.09 -4.86 10.65
N HIS A 79 -18.10 -6.11 11.12
CA HIS A 79 -18.58 -7.28 10.38
C HIS A 79 -20.09 -7.18 10.05
N PRO A 80 -20.60 -7.76 8.95
CA PRO A 80 -21.94 -7.46 8.40
C PRO A 80 -23.16 -7.84 9.28
N MET A 81 -22.97 -8.37 10.49
CA MET A 81 -24.06 -8.64 11.45
C MET A 81 -24.88 -7.39 11.87
N GLN A 82 -24.38 -6.17 11.61
CA GLN A 82 -25.14 -4.91 11.78
C GLN A 82 -25.43 -4.18 10.45
N ALA A 83 -25.02 -4.74 9.30
CA ALA A 83 -25.15 -4.12 7.98
C ALA A 83 -26.13 -4.88 7.05
N ALA A 84 -27.18 -5.49 7.60
CA ALA A 84 -28.13 -6.35 6.89
C ALA A 84 -29.10 -5.62 5.93
N ALA A 85 -28.75 -4.42 5.43
CA ALA A 85 -29.65 -3.54 4.67
C ALA A 85 -29.02 -2.87 3.42
N ALA A 86 -27.74 -3.10 3.11
CA ALA A 86 -27.07 -2.55 1.92
C ALA A 86 -26.52 -3.67 1.03
N ALA A 87 -26.69 -3.53 -0.28
CA ALA A 87 -26.49 -4.62 -1.24
C ALA A 87 -25.01 -4.95 -1.50
N ALA A 88 -24.75 -6.22 -1.83
CA ALA A 88 -23.55 -6.69 -2.53
C ALA A 88 -22.18 -6.35 -1.91
N THR A 89 -22.07 -6.28 -0.57
CA THR A 89 -20.76 -6.26 0.09
C THR A 89 -20.00 -7.55 -0.21
N ARG A 90 -18.85 -7.44 -0.90
CA ARG A 90 -17.93 -8.56 -1.09
C ARG A 90 -17.35 -8.93 0.28
N GLU A 91 -17.32 -10.22 0.61
CA GLU A 91 -16.66 -10.70 1.83
C GLU A 91 -15.13 -10.63 1.68
N PRO A 92 -14.37 -10.47 2.79
CA PRO A 92 -12.92 -10.63 2.78
C PRO A 92 -12.57 -12.10 2.48
N LYS A 93 -11.39 -12.31 1.88
CA LYS A 93 -10.88 -13.62 1.43
C LYS A 93 -9.90 -14.22 2.43
N PHE A 94 -9.70 -15.53 2.36
CA PHE A 94 -8.63 -16.21 3.09
C PHE A 94 -7.26 -16.00 2.42
N PRO A 95 -6.14 -15.98 3.18
CA PRO A 95 -4.78 -15.81 2.64
C PRO A 95 -4.42 -16.66 1.42
N ARG A 96 -4.94 -17.89 1.36
CA ARG A 96 -4.71 -18.83 0.25
C ARG A 96 -5.36 -18.33 -1.05
N GLU A 97 -6.63 -17.93 -1.00
CA GLU A 97 -7.35 -17.38 -2.16
C GLU A 97 -6.69 -16.10 -2.66
N ILE A 98 -6.23 -15.24 -1.74
CA ILE A 98 -5.53 -13.98 -2.06
C ILE A 98 -4.23 -14.26 -2.83
N LEU A 99 -3.47 -15.29 -2.43
CA LEU A 99 -2.28 -15.73 -3.18
C LEU A 99 -2.65 -16.33 -4.54
N GLU A 100 -3.65 -17.22 -4.60
CA GLU A 100 -4.06 -17.89 -5.84
C GLU A 100 -4.56 -16.86 -6.88
N ASP A 101 -5.36 -15.86 -6.47
CA ASP A 101 -5.77 -14.72 -7.30
C ASP A 101 -4.59 -13.89 -7.79
N PHE A 102 -3.61 -13.60 -6.92
CA PHE A 102 -2.41 -12.85 -7.28
C PHE A 102 -1.59 -13.59 -8.34
N LEU A 103 -1.37 -14.90 -8.15
CA LEU A 103 -0.63 -15.72 -9.11
C LEU A 103 -1.38 -15.82 -10.44
N ALA A 104 -2.69 -16.09 -10.42
CA ALA A 104 -3.54 -16.16 -11.62
C ALA A 104 -3.51 -14.85 -12.42
N THR A 105 -3.55 -13.70 -11.74
CA THR A 105 -3.44 -12.35 -12.35
C THR A 105 -2.12 -12.14 -13.12
N HIS A 106 -1.08 -12.90 -12.80
CA HIS A 106 0.27 -12.78 -13.38
C HIS A 106 0.67 -13.94 -14.30
N GLN A 107 -0.21 -14.90 -14.54
CA GLN A 107 -0.06 -15.93 -15.56
C GLN A 107 -0.46 -15.37 -16.93
N SER A 108 0.50 -14.82 -17.68
CA SER A 108 0.36 -14.62 -19.13
C SER A 108 0.31 -15.97 -19.84
N GLY A 109 -0.41 -16.06 -20.97
CA GLY A 109 -0.45 -17.24 -21.86
C GLY A 109 0.86 -17.57 -22.61
N SER A 110 2.01 -17.27 -22.01
CA SER A 110 3.34 -17.75 -22.40
C SER A 110 3.83 -18.64 -21.25
N SER A 111 4.55 -19.72 -21.57
CA SER A 111 4.82 -20.86 -20.67
C SER A 111 5.70 -20.58 -19.43
N SER A 112 5.92 -19.33 -19.04
CA SER A 112 6.63 -18.93 -17.83
C SER A 112 5.80 -17.94 -16.99
N SER A 113 5.53 -18.30 -15.74
CA SER A 113 4.95 -17.37 -14.75
C SER A 113 5.94 -16.25 -14.46
N ASN A 114 5.50 -15.00 -14.57
CA ASN A 114 6.27 -13.84 -14.13
C ASN A 114 6.16 -13.59 -12.62
N ALA A 115 5.29 -14.31 -11.90
CA ALA A 115 5.15 -14.22 -10.45
C ALA A 115 5.70 -15.47 -9.74
N PHE A 116 6.31 -15.25 -8.59
CA PHE A 116 6.69 -16.28 -7.62
C PHE A 116 6.15 -15.93 -6.23
N SER A 117 6.12 -16.94 -5.36
CA SER A 117 5.77 -16.79 -3.96
C SER A 117 6.72 -17.60 -3.07
N VAL A 118 7.01 -17.07 -1.90
CA VAL A 118 7.73 -17.73 -0.80
C VAL A 118 6.77 -17.79 0.38
N SER A 119 6.59 -18.96 0.95
CA SER A 119 5.73 -19.20 2.11
C SER A 119 6.55 -19.83 3.22
N PHE A 120 6.39 -19.31 4.43
CA PHE A 120 7.14 -19.71 5.61
C PHE A 120 6.23 -20.46 6.59
N GLU A 121 6.80 -21.41 7.34
CA GLU A 121 6.04 -22.30 8.22
C GLU A 121 5.27 -21.55 9.32
N ASP A 122 5.79 -20.39 9.72
CA ASP A 122 5.23 -19.54 10.77
C ASP A 122 3.98 -18.74 10.36
N GLY A 123 3.65 -18.70 9.06
CA GLY A 123 2.54 -17.94 8.52
C GLY A 123 2.90 -16.62 7.85
N ALA A 124 4.17 -16.33 7.58
CA ALA A 124 4.53 -15.34 6.57
C ALA A 124 4.39 -15.89 5.14
N LEU A 125 3.99 -15.02 4.23
CA LEU A 125 3.88 -15.29 2.80
C LEU A 125 4.24 -14.02 2.04
N LEU A 126 5.20 -14.13 1.12
CA LEU A 126 5.66 -13.05 0.26
C LEU A 126 5.47 -13.48 -1.20
N ALA A 127 4.77 -12.69 -2.00
CA ALA A 127 4.60 -12.92 -3.43
C ALA A 127 5.02 -11.68 -4.24
N TYR A 128 5.68 -11.93 -5.36
CA TYR A 128 6.33 -10.92 -6.17
C TYR A 128 6.11 -11.20 -7.65
N ALA A 129 5.63 -10.20 -8.39
CA ALA A 129 5.48 -10.25 -9.83
C ALA A 129 6.55 -9.41 -10.54
N ARG A 130 7.40 -10.09 -11.32
CA ARG A 130 8.46 -9.50 -12.13
C ARG A 130 7.86 -8.58 -13.21
N PRO A 131 8.51 -7.45 -13.52
CA PRO A 131 8.11 -6.58 -14.62
C PRO A 131 8.21 -7.26 -15.98
N GLU A 132 7.23 -7.05 -16.87
CA GLU A 132 7.38 -7.36 -18.30
C GLU A 132 8.28 -6.36 -19.04
N LYS A 133 8.54 -5.17 -18.46
CA LYS A 133 9.41 -4.12 -19.03
C LYS A 133 10.34 -3.53 -17.96
N SER A 134 11.63 -3.37 -18.29
CA SER A 134 12.68 -2.91 -17.37
C SER A 134 12.54 -1.45 -16.90
N TYR A 135 11.92 -0.59 -17.71
CA TYR A 135 11.79 0.85 -17.44
C TYR A 135 10.49 1.15 -16.68
N SER A 136 10.60 1.37 -15.37
CA SER A 136 9.54 1.93 -14.51
C SER A 136 10.19 2.92 -13.56
N VAL A 137 9.56 4.08 -13.40
CA VAL A 137 10.00 5.16 -12.50
C VAL A 137 10.25 4.65 -11.09
N HIS A 138 9.44 3.70 -10.63
CA HIS A 138 9.64 3.00 -9.37
C HIS A 138 10.20 1.61 -9.64
N GLN A 139 11.43 1.38 -9.19
CA GLN A 139 12.06 0.06 -9.17
C GLN A 139 11.33 -0.82 -8.13
N ARG A 140 11.33 -2.14 -8.34
CA ARG A 140 11.02 -3.08 -7.25
C ARG A 140 12.11 -4.12 -7.21
N LEU A 141 12.56 -4.41 -6.01
CA LEU A 141 13.63 -5.33 -5.69
C LEU A 141 13.10 -6.37 -4.71
N PHE A 142 13.59 -7.59 -4.84
CA PHE A 142 13.46 -8.64 -3.85
C PHE A 142 14.87 -9.03 -3.41
N CYS A 143 15.09 -9.08 -2.10
CA CYS A 143 16.34 -9.53 -1.49
C CYS A 143 16.01 -10.55 -0.40
N GLY A 144 16.81 -11.60 -0.30
CA GLY A 144 16.79 -12.54 0.82
C GLY A 144 18.24 -12.77 1.27
N MET A 145 18.54 -12.50 2.54
CA MET A 145 19.88 -12.65 3.11
C MET A 145 19.75 -12.94 4.61
N ASP A 146 20.50 -13.92 5.13
CA ASP A 146 20.47 -14.36 6.53
C ASP A 146 19.06 -14.61 7.10
N ASP A 147 18.18 -15.23 6.29
CA ASP A 147 16.76 -15.49 6.59
C ASP A 147 15.90 -14.23 6.80
N ILE A 148 16.42 -13.06 6.38
CA ILE A 148 15.69 -11.79 6.30
C ILE A 148 15.33 -11.56 4.82
N TYR A 149 14.03 -11.36 4.55
CA TYR A 149 13.47 -11.21 3.22
C TYR A 149 12.83 -9.83 3.08
N CYS A 150 13.24 -9.06 2.07
CA CYS A 150 12.77 -7.70 1.84
C CYS A 150 12.23 -7.55 0.41
N ILE A 151 11.02 -7.02 0.30
CA ILE A 151 10.48 -6.44 -0.93
C ILE A 151 10.59 -4.92 -0.81
N PHE A 152 11.51 -4.32 -1.55
CA PHE A 152 11.69 -2.86 -1.63
C PHE A 152 11.08 -2.32 -2.91
N ARG A 153 10.37 -1.20 -2.83
CA ARG A 153 9.78 -0.46 -3.94
C ARG A 153 10.22 1.00 -3.89
N GLY A 154 10.55 1.58 -5.04
CA GLY A 154 11.00 2.98 -5.15
C GLY A 154 12.48 3.09 -5.49
N SER A 155 13.12 4.16 -5.02
CA SER A 155 14.55 4.44 -5.21
C SER A 155 15.05 5.43 -4.16
N LEU A 156 16.33 5.34 -3.77
CA LEU A 156 16.95 6.27 -2.82
C LEU A 156 17.91 7.23 -3.54
N ASN A 157 17.70 8.53 -3.36
CA ASN A 157 18.53 9.62 -3.89
C ASN A 157 19.95 9.58 -3.29
N ASN A 158 20.06 9.19 -2.02
CA ASN A 158 21.32 9.21 -1.26
C ASN A 158 21.99 7.82 -1.10
N LEU A 159 21.55 6.80 -1.88
CA LEU A 159 22.05 5.42 -1.79
C LEU A 159 23.58 5.30 -1.73
N CYS A 160 24.29 6.02 -2.61
CA CYS A 160 25.76 6.00 -2.69
C CYS A 160 26.47 6.54 -1.44
N SER A 161 25.80 7.41 -0.66
CA SER A 161 26.32 7.92 0.62
C SER A 161 26.06 6.91 1.73
N LEU A 162 24.85 6.36 1.79
CA LEU A 162 24.47 5.34 2.77
C LEU A 162 25.32 4.06 2.63
N ILE A 163 25.60 3.60 1.40
CA ILE A 163 26.51 2.47 1.13
C ILE A 163 27.88 2.67 1.80
N LYS A 164 28.44 3.90 1.75
CA LYS A 164 29.73 4.21 2.39
C LYS A 164 29.60 4.26 3.91
N GLN A 165 28.54 4.86 4.44
CA GLN A 165 28.28 5.00 5.88
C GLN A 165 28.07 3.63 6.57
N TYR A 166 27.33 2.73 5.93
CA TYR A 166 27.08 1.37 6.43
C TYR A 166 28.19 0.37 6.04
N GLY A 167 29.25 0.81 5.33
CA GLY A 167 30.37 -0.06 4.94
C GLY A 167 30.00 -1.16 3.95
N LEU A 168 28.96 -0.97 3.14
CA LEU A 168 28.44 -1.96 2.22
C LEU A 168 29.31 -2.09 0.96
N ASN A 169 29.15 -3.21 0.25
CA ASN A 169 29.86 -3.42 -1.01
C ASN A 169 29.39 -2.43 -2.10
N LYS A 170 30.25 -2.15 -3.08
CA LYS A 170 29.99 -1.17 -4.16
C LYS A 170 28.83 -1.52 -5.11
N GLY A 171 28.24 -2.71 -4.99
CA GLY A 171 27.11 -3.18 -5.79
C GLY A 171 25.81 -3.35 -4.98
N ALA A 172 25.78 -2.91 -3.72
CA ALA A 172 24.57 -2.96 -2.90
C ALA A 172 23.47 -2.09 -3.52
N ASN A 173 22.25 -2.63 -3.56
CA ASN A 173 21.04 -1.91 -3.96
C ASN A 173 20.22 -1.54 -2.71
N GLU A 174 19.12 -0.82 -2.91
CA GLU A 174 18.26 -0.33 -1.82
C GLU A 174 17.70 -1.46 -0.95
N ALA A 175 17.37 -2.62 -1.53
CA ALA A 175 16.86 -3.76 -0.76
C ALA A 175 17.95 -4.39 0.12
N ILE A 176 19.17 -4.55 -0.40
CA ILE A 176 20.33 -5.03 0.38
C ILE A 176 20.63 -4.05 1.52
N LEU A 177 20.59 -2.74 1.23
CA LEU A 177 20.83 -1.70 2.23
C LEU A 177 19.81 -1.73 3.38
N VAL A 178 18.52 -1.89 3.07
CA VAL A 178 17.46 -2.00 4.08
C VAL A 178 17.61 -3.27 4.93
N VAL A 179 17.96 -4.41 4.33
CA VAL A 179 18.22 -5.66 5.09
C VAL A 179 19.42 -5.51 6.03
N GLU A 180 20.51 -4.90 5.57
CA GLU A 180 21.72 -4.65 6.36
C GLU A 180 21.50 -3.65 7.51
N ALA A 181 20.77 -2.56 7.22
CA ALA A 181 20.39 -1.58 8.23
C ALA A 181 19.48 -2.21 9.30
N TYR A 182 18.47 -3.00 8.89
CA TYR A 182 17.60 -3.74 9.82
C TYR A 182 18.39 -4.76 10.66
N ARG A 183 19.27 -5.57 10.05
CA ARG A 183 20.13 -6.52 10.78
C ARG A 183 20.97 -5.80 11.84
N THR A 184 21.53 -4.64 11.49
CA THR A 184 22.32 -3.80 12.42
C THR A 184 21.47 -3.24 13.56
N LEU A 185 20.25 -2.79 13.28
CA LEU A 185 19.28 -2.34 14.29
C LEU A 185 18.92 -3.46 15.27
N ARG A 186 18.62 -4.66 14.75
CA ARG A 186 18.24 -5.85 15.55
C ARG A 186 19.41 -6.36 16.40
N ASP A 187 20.58 -6.56 15.80
CA ASP A 187 21.69 -7.28 16.43
C ASP A 187 22.59 -6.39 17.31
N ARG A 188 22.63 -5.08 17.04
CA ARG A 188 23.54 -4.13 17.72
C ARG A 188 22.84 -2.90 18.30
N GLY A 189 21.65 -2.54 17.81
CA GLY A 189 20.86 -1.41 18.29
C GLY A 189 21.58 -0.06 18.47
N PRO A 190 22.55 0.36 17.63
CA PRO A 190 23.33 1.59 17.86
C PRO A 190 22.48 2.86 17.73
N TYR A 191 21.41 2.80 16.95
CA TYR A 191 20.49 3.89 16.64
C TYR A 191 19.05 3.39 16.70
N PRO A 192 18.05 4.25 16.95
CA PRO A 192 16.66 3.85 16.87
C PRO A 192 16.20 3.82 15.41
N ALA A 193 15.22 2.96 15.09
CA ALA A 193 14.80 2.71 13.71
C ALA A 193 14.24 3.95 12.99
N ASP A 194 13.64 4.90 13.73
CA ASP A 194 13.12 6.15 13.16
C ASP A 194 14.23 7.07 12.63
N GLN A 195 15.40 7.07 13.26
CA GLN A 195 16.56 7.83 12.76
C GLN A 195 17.07 7.23 11.45
N VAL A 196 17.18 5.90 11.39
CA VAL A 196 17.61 5.19 10.18
C VAL A 196 16.67 5.45 9.00
N LEU A 197 15.34 5.44 9.22
CA LEU A 197 14.36 5.73 8.16
C LEU A 197 14.32 7.21 7.74
N LYS A 198 14.61 8.13 8.66
CA LYS A 198 14.80 9.57 8.33
C LYS A 198 16.03 9.82 7.46
N ASP A 199 17.08 9.03 7.65
CA ASP A 199 18.30 9.15 6.86
C ASP A 199 18.13 8.55 5.44
N LEU A 200 17.02 7.87 5.14
CA LEU A 200 16.67 7.42 3.78
C LEU A 200 16.01 8.55 2.99
N ASP A 201 16.75 9.18 2.07
CA ASP A 201 16.24 10.20 1.17
C ASP A 201 15.79 9.55 -0.16
N GLY A 202 14.50 9.68 -0.47
CA GLY A 202 13.91 9.25 -1.73
C GLY A 202 12.45 8.81 -1.63
N ASP A 203 11.86 8.56 -2.78
CA ASP A 203 10.55 7.94 -2.94
C ASP A 203 10.67 6.42 -2.70
N TYR A 204 10.34 5.94 -1.49
CA TYR A 204 10.47 4.53 -1.14
C TYR A 204 9.31 3.96 -0.31
N SER A 205 9.14 2.64 -0.40
CA SER A 205 8.41 1.83 0.57
C SER A 205 8.92 0.40 0.56
N PHE A 206 8.83 -0.31 1.69
CA PHE A 206 9.26 -1.70 1.74
C PHE A 206 8.46 -2.53 2.74
N VAL A 207 8.53 -3.85 2.54
CA VAL A 207 8.04 -4.87 3.47
C VAL A 207 9.18 -5.86 3.68
N LEU A 208 9.60 -6.00 4.94
CA LEU A 208 10.65 -6.90 5.41
C LEU A 208 10.05 -7.91 6.38
N TYR A 209 10.48 -9.16 6.26
CA TYR A 209 10.15 -10.25 7.17
C TYR A 209 11.46 -10.93 7.60
N ASP A 210 11.64 -11.07 8.91
CA ASP A 210 12.78 -11.75 9.51
C ASP A 210 12.33 -13.12 10.03
N GLY A 211 12.80 -14.20 9.39
CA GLY A 211 12.46 -15.56 9.79
C GLY A 211 13.11 -16.05 11.08
N LYS A 212 14.18 -15.39 11.55
CA LYS A 212 14.85 -15.72 12.83
C LYS A 212 14.12 -15.09 14.00
N ALA A 213 13.82 -13.79 13.90
CA ALA A 213 13.05 -13.08 14.92
C ALA A 213 11.55 -13.38 14.85
N ARG A 214 11.06 -13.87 13.70
CA ARG A 214 9.63 -13.99 13.36
C ARG A 214 8.91 -12.65 13.52
N THR A 215 9.52 -11.61 12.95
CA THR A 215 8.98 -10.24 12.98
C THR A 215 8.74 -9.70 11.57
N VAL A 216 7.78 -8.79 11.46
CA VAL A 216 7.45 -8.07 10.23
C VAL A 216 7.77 -6.60 10.43
N PHE A 217 8.52 -6.02 9.50
CA PHE A 217 8.86 -4.60 9.50
C PHE A 217 8.51 -3.98 8.14
N ALA A 218 7.64 -2.99 8.12
CA ALA A 218 7.25 -2.29 6.89
C ALA A 218 7.36 -0.78 7.09
N ALA A 219 7.72 -0.05 6.04
CA ALA A 219 7.80 1.42 6.07
C ALA A 219 7.43 2.03 4.73
N SER A 220 6.96 3.28 4.79
CA SER A 220 6.74 4.15 3.62
C SER A 220 7.40 5.49 3.88
N GLY A 221 8.10 6.02 2.88
CA GLY A 221 8.73 7.34 2.91
C GLY A 221 7.73 8.46 3.27
N ALA A 222 8.26 9.64 3.60
CA ALA A 222 7.44 10.84 3.82
C ALA A 222 6.71 11.30 2.55
N GLU A 223 7.34 11.10 1.39
CA GLU A 223 6.77 11.42 0.07
C GLU A 223 5.73 10.39 -0.39
N GLU A 224 4.64 10.86 -1.00
CA GLU A 224 3.53 10.00 -1.44
C GLU A 224 3.76 9.30 -2.80
N GLY A 225 4.93 9.43 -3.43
CA GLY A 225 5.21 8.87 -4.77
C GLY A 225 5.13 7.34 -4.81
N VAL A 226 5.55 6.67 -3.74
CA VAL A 226 5.54 5.19 -3.63
C VAL A 226 4.52 4.71 -2.59
N ARG A 227 3.25 4.65 -3.02
CA ARG A 227 2.15 4.19 -2.17
C ARG A 227 2.20 2.70 -1.81
N LEU A 228 1.89 2.42 -0.56
CA LEU A 228 1.55 1.10 -0.02
C LEU A 228 0.08 1.07 0.40
N PHE A 229 -0.52 -0.12 0.37
CA PHE A 229 -1.87 -0.39 0.88
C PHE A 229 -1.81 -1.57 1.82
N TRP A 230 -2.65 -1.54 2.84
CA TRP A 230 -2.76 -2.61 3.83
C TRP A 230 -4.21 -2.88 4.20
N GLY A 231 -4.49 -4.09 4.64
CA GLY A 231 -5.82 -4.54 5.01
C GLY A 231 -5.80 -5.81 5.84
N ILE A 232 -6.99 -6.24 6.25
CA ILE A 232 -7.19 -7.43 7.08
C ILE A 232 -7.97 -8.48 6.27
N ALA A 233 -7.39 -9.68 6.16
CA ALA A 233 -8.01 -10.84 5.52
C ALA A 233 -9.10 -11.48 6.41
N ALA A 234 -9.85 -12.45 5.87
CA ALA A 234 -10.98 -13.11 6.57
C ALA A 234 -10.59 -13.77 7.90
N ASP A 235 -9.36 -14.29 8.02
CA ASP A 235 -8.82 -14.92 9.24
C ASP A 235 -8.13 -13.93 10.19
N GLY A 236 -8.16 -12.63 9.88
CA GLY A 236 -7.47 -11.58 10.61
C GLY A 236 -5.99 -11.41 10.25
N SER A 237 -5.49 -12.09 9.20
CA SER A 237 -4.12 -11.87 8.70
C SER A 237 -3.94 -10.46 8.14
N LEU A 238 -2.77 -9.86 8.40
CA LEU A 238 -2.35 -8.60 7.80
C LEU A 238 -1.94 -8.83 6.34
N VAL A 239 -2.56 -8.10 5.42
CA VAL A 239 -2.21 -8.06 3.99
C VAL A 239 -1.56 -6.72 3.68
N ILE A 240 -0.43 -6.73 2.96
CA ILE A 240 0.25 -5.52 2.46
C ILE A 240 0.51 -5.69 0.95
N SER A 241 0.20 -4.68 0.14
CA SER A 241 0.46 -4.69 -1.30
C SER A 241 0.61 -3.27 -1.85
N ASP A 242 1.28 -3.11 -2.98
CA ASP A 242 1.28 -1.86 -3.75
C ASP A 242 0.14 -1.77 -4.79
N ASN A 243 -0.69 -2.82 -4.92
CA ASN A 243 -1.86 -2.82 -5.78
C ASN A 243 -3.16 -2.65 -4.97
N LEU A 244 -3.70 -1.43 -4.99
CA LEU A 244 -4.99 -1.09 -4.36
C LEU A 244 -6.11 -2.07 -4.71
N GLU A 245 -6.23 -2.48 -5.97
CA GLU A 245 -7.31 -3.36 -6.41
C GLU A 245 -7.14 -4.81 -5.91
N ALA A 246 -5.91 -5.25 -5.64
CA ALA A 246 -5.70 -6.53 -4.95
C ALA A 246 -6.14 -6.42 -3.49
N VAL A 247 -5.78 -5.36 -2.77
CA VAL A 247 -6.18 -5.19 -1.36
C VAL A 247 -7.70 -5.04 -1.23
N LYS A 248 -8.35 -4.19 -2.05
CA LYS A 248 -9.82 -4.09 -2.12
C LYS A 248 -10.49 -5.44 -2.40
N GLY A 249 -10.00 -6.16 -3.41
CA GLY A 249 -10.56 -7.46 -3.80
C GLY A 249 -10.33 -8.60 -2.81
N SER A 250 -9.47 -8.37 -1.80
CA SER A 250 -9.04 -9.35 -0.80
C SER A 250 -9.55 -9.06 0.61
N CYS A 251 -9.59 -7.78 1.00
CA CYS A 251 -9.90 -7.32 2.36
C CYS A 251 -11.26 -6.61 2.45
N ALA A 252 -12.02 -6.59 1.35
CA ALA A 252 -13.34 -5.96 1.27
C ALA A 252 -13.34 -4.48 1.71
N LYS A 253 -13.98 -4.16 2.85
CA LYS A 253 -14.01 -2.82 3.45
C LYS A 253 -12.95 -2.62 4.55
N SER A 254 -12.24 -3.67 4.98
CA SER A 254 -11.17 -3.63 6.00
C SER A 254 -9.80 -3.31 5.39
N PHE A 255 -9.65 -2.13 4.75
CA PHE A 255 -8.39 -1.69 4.16
C PHE A 255 -8.17 -0.17 4.19
N ALA A 256 -6.91 0.24 4.01
CA ALA A 256 -6.49 1.62 3.94
C ALA A 256 -5.23 1.78 3.06
N PRO A 257 -4.86 3.01 2.66
CA PRO A 257 -3.46 3.32 2.38
C PRO A 257 -2.62 3.08 3.65
N PHE A 258 -1.40 2.58 3.45
CA PHE A 258 -0.38 2.64 4.50
C PHE A 258 0.08 4.11 4.63
N PRO A 259 0.18 4.67 5.85
CA PRO A 259 0.49 6.08 6.02
C PRO A 259 1.93 6.40 5.61
N ALA A 260 2.12 7.54 4.95
CA ALA A 260 3.43 8.12 4.68
C ALA A 260 4.15 8.51 5.99
N GLY A 261 5.47 8.57 5.96
CA GLY A 261 6.29 9.00 7.11
C GLY A 261 6.23 8.05 8.31
N CYS A 262 5.81 6.81 8.08
CA CYS A 262 5.50 5.83 9.12
C CYS A 262 6.14 4.47 8.87
N MET A 263 6.33 3.74 9.98
CA MET A 263 6.77 2.36 10.01
C MET A 263 5.84 1.51 10.88
N PHE A 264 5.73 0.24 10.54
CA PHE A 264 5.01 -0.79 11.28
C PHE A 264 6.00 -1.88 11.67
N HIS A 265 6.05 -2.22 12.95
CA HIS A 265 6.75 -3.39 13.47
C HIS A 265 5.73 -4.34 14.12
N SER A 266 5.82 -5.65 13.87
CA SER A 266 4.84 -6.63 14.39
C SER A 266 4.62 -6.56 15.91
N GLU A 267 5.67 -6.23 16.68
CA GLU A 267 5.63 -6.14 18.14
C GLU A 267 5.30 -4.74 18.68
N HIS A 268 5.60 -3.68 17.93
CA HIS A 268 5.44 -2.29 18.39
C HIS A 268 4.28 -1.55 17.72
N GLY A 269 3.62 -2.19 16.75
CA GLY A 269 2.56 -1.59 15.95
C GLY A 269 3.06 -0.50 15.01
N LEU A 270 2.16 0.43 14.69
CA LEU A 270 2.37 1.53 13.77
C LEU A 270 2.87 2.79 14.49
N MET A 271 3.93 3.41 13.97
CA MET A 271 4.48 4.66 14.49
C MET A 271 5.03 5.56 13.36
N SER A 272 5.04 6.87 13.58
CA SER A 272 5.67 7.80 12.64
C SER A 272 7.16 7.93 12.92
N PHE A 273 8.01 7.75 11.91
CA PHE A 273 9.42 8.05 12.04
C PHE A 273 9.71 9.53 11.83
N GLU A 274 8.88 10.27 11.08
CA GLU A 274 8.96 11.74 10.99
C GLU A 274 8.75 12.39 12.35
N HIS A 275 7.73 11.92 13.09
CA HIS A 275 7.35 12.42 14.40
C HIS A 275 7.31 11.31 15.47
N PRO A 276 8.46 10.75 15.90
CA PRO A 276 8.55 9.59 16.81
C PRO A 276 7.94 9.83 18.20
N ARG A 277 7.88 11.11 18.60
CA ARG A 277 7.30 11.53 19.88
C ARG A 277 5.79 11.74 19.82
N ASN A 278 5.15 11.60 18.66
CA ASN A 278 3.74 11.90 18.45
C ASN A 278 2.94 10.61 18.24
N LYS A 279 1.74 10.53 18.78
CA LYS A 279 0.87 9.37 18.59
C LYS A 279 0.29 9.38 17.19
N VAL A 280 0.30 8.24 16.52
CA VAL A 280 -0.49 8.02 15.31
C VAL A 280 -1.92 7.67 15.75
N LYS A 281 -2.92 8.38 15.23
CA LYS A 281 -4.34 8.13 15.49
C LYS A 281 -5.02 7.58 14.25
N ALA A 282 -5.89 6.60 14.46
CA ALA A 282 -6.84 6.14 13.47
C ALA A 282 -7.96 7.17 13.28
N MET A 283 -8.34 7.41 12.03
CA MET A 283 -9.50 8.18 11.63
C MET A 283 -10.38 7.27 10.78
N SER A 284 -11.55 6.89 11.30
CA SER A 284 -12.52 6.05 10.58
C SER A 284 -12.85 6.64 9.22
N ARG A 285 -12.81 5.79 8.19
CA ARG A 285 -13.22 6.16 6.83
C ARG A 285 -14.67 5.77 6.63
N ILE A 286 -15.40 6.56 5.86
CA ILE A 286 -16.74 6.26 5.40
C ILE A 286 -16.69 6.25 3.86
N ASP A 287 -17.28 5.25 3.23
CA ASP A 287 -17.38 5.17 1.77
C ASP A 287 -18.56 5.99 1.23
N SER A 288 -18.73 6.00 -0.09
CA SER A 288 -19.86 6.69 -0.76
C SER A 288 -21.24 6.11 -0.43
N GLU A 289 -21.30 4.92 0.19
CA GLU A 289 -22.53 4.25 0.62
C GLU A 289 -22.89 4.59 2.08
N GLY A 290 -22.05 5.39 2.76
CA GLY A 290 -22.22 5.72 4.18
C GLY A 290 -21.69 4.64 5.14
N VAL A 291 -20.96 3.64 4.65
CA VAL A 291 -20.48 2.50 5.45
C VAL A 291 -19.03 2.71 5.89
N MET A 292 -18.71 2.32 7.12
CA MET A 292 -17.36 2.44 7.68
C MET A 292 -16.39 1.45 7.00
N CYS A 293 -15.29 1.95 6.43
CA CYS A 293 -14.35 1.18 5.61
C CYS A 293 -12.88 1.33 6.10
N GLY A 294 -12.60 0.71 7.25
CA GLY A 294 -11.30 0.79 7.91
C GLY A 294 -10.96 2.22 8.39
N ALA A 295 -9.67 2.50 8.58
CA ALA A 295 -9.21 3.79 9.07
C ALA A 295 -7.99 4.31 8.29
N ASN A 296 -7.95 5.61 8.05
CA ASN A 296 -6.73 6.32 7.69
C ASN A 296 -5.95 6.63 8.98
N PHE A 297 -4.63 6.49 8.94
CA PHE A 297 -3.78 6.78 10.10
C PHE A 297 -3.07 8.12 9.88
N LYS A 298 -3.13 9.01 10.87
CA LYS A 298 -2.45 10.32 10.83
C LYS A 298 -1.73 10.59 12.14
N VAL A 299 -0.63 11.32 12.05
CA VAL A 299 0.09 11.82 13.23
C VAL A 299 -0.77 12.89 13.92
N ASP A 300 -1.01 12.71 15.21
CA ASP A 300 -1.57 13.76 16.05
C ASP A 300 -0.44 14.62 16.62
N VAL A 301 -0.34 15.86 16.13
CA VAL A 301 0.66 16.86 16.54
C VAL A 301 0.53 17.26 18.02
N GLN A 302 -0.66 17.11 18.62
CA GLN A 302 -0.93 17.49 20.01
C GLN A 302 -0.71 16.34 21.00
N SER A 303 -0.86 15.09 20.57
CA SER A 303 -0.71 13.90 21.43
C SER A 303 0.72 13.39 21.44
N LYS A 304 1.47 13.59 22.53
CA LYS A 304 2.77 12.96 22.71
C LYS A 304 2.66 11.48 23.13
N VAL A 305 3.57 10.64 22.63
CA VAL A 305 3.83 9.30 23.17
C VAL A 305 4.36 9.47 24.59
N GLN A 306 3.87 8.66 25.54
CA GLN A 306 4.40 8.65 26.91
C GLN A 306 5.77 7.97 26.91
N ALA A 307 6.83 8.76 26.68
CA ALA A 307 8.17 8.35 27.03
C ALA A 307 8.31 8.42 28.57
N MET A 308 8.90 7.38 29.18
CA MET A 308 9.40 7.53 30.55
C MET A 308 10.40 8.70 30.58
N PRO A 309 10.40 9.55 31.61
CA PRO A 309 11.43 10.56 31.75
C PRO A 309 12.80 9.89 31.71
N ARG A 310 13.65 10.29 30.75
CA ARG A 310 15.07 9.94 30.84
C ARG A 310 15.64 10.71 32.02
N VAL A 311 15.73 10.02 33.15
CA VAL A 311 16.59 10.43 34.26
C VAL A 311 18.01 10.40 33.72
N GLY A 312 18.53 11.56 33.33
CA GLY A 312 19.92 11.67 32.93
C GLY A 312 20.84 11.38 34.11
N SER A 313 22.10 11.05 33.85
CA SER A 313 23.12 10.85 34.88
C SER A 313 23.42 12.11 35.71
N GLU A 314 22.81 13.25 35.36
CA GLU A 314 22.85 14.55 36.04
C GLU A 314 21.57 14.82 36.87
N ALA A 315 20.76 13.80 37.17
CA ALA A 315 19.69 13.94 38.16
C ALA A 315 20.31 14.15 39.56
N ASP A 316 20.34 15.42 39.99
CA ASP A 316 20.93 15.89 41.24
C ASP A 316 20.61 14.99 42.44
N TRP A 317 21.65 14.44 43.05
CA TRP A 317 21.60 13.77 44.37
C TRP A 317 21.44 14.77 45.54
N ALA A 318 20.95 15.98 45.28
CA ALA A 318 21.11 17.16 46.14
C ALA A 318 19.80 17.91 46.45
N ILE A 319 18.66 17.23 46.58
CA ILE A 319 17.48 17.77 47.30
C ILE A 319 16.95 16.76 48.32
N TRP A 320 17.79 16.42 49.31
CA TRP A 320 17.33 15.86 50.58
C TRP A 320 18.01 16.60 51.74
N GLY A 321 17.21 17.33 52.52
CA GLY A 321 17.66 17.99 53.75
C GLY A 321 17.88 19.50 53.65
N GLN A 322 16.80 20.28 53.58
CA GLN A 322 16.72 21.58 54.28
C GLN A 322 15.25 22.04 54.40
N ASN A 323 14.59 21.56 55.45
CA ASN A 323 13.50 22.25 56.13
C ASN A 323 13.68 21.97 57.63
N ALA A 324 14.64 22.68 58.20
CA ALA A 324 14.90 22.74 59.63
C ALA A 324 15.12 24.21 60.00
N ILE A 325 14.01 24.88 60.34
CA ILE A 325 13.79 25.93 61.36
C ILE A 325 12.30 26.32 61.24
#